data_AF-A0A2V7YXQ4-F1
#
_entry.id   AF-A0A2V7YXQ4-F1
#
_cell.length_a   1.000
_cell.length_b   1.000
_cell.length_c   1.000
_cell.angle_alpha   90.00
_cell.angle_beta   90.00
_cell.angle_gamma   90.00
#
_symmetry.space_group_name_H-M   'P 1'
#
loop_
_entity.id
_entity.type
_entity.pdbx_description
1 polymer ?
#
loop_
_entity_poly.entity_id
_entity_poly.type
_entity_poly.pdbx_seq_one_letter_code
_entity_poly.pdbx_strand_id
1 'polypeptide(L)' 'MSRASLDKPRRPKNALKFWLNPPRLAQSGDFGRAEIRRIEQPVAEHQQKLLEAWDDFFAE' A
#
# COMPACT_ATOMS: atom_id res chain seq x y z
N MET A 1 15.90 32.74 13.73
CA MET A 1 15.56 31.32 13.92
C MET A 1 14.38 30.98 13.02
N SER A 2 14.62 30.50 11.80
CA SER A 2 13.53 30.19 10.87
C SER A 2 13.14 28.73 11.05
N ARG A 3 11.90 28.54 11.51
CA ARG A 3 11.28 27.23 11.78
C ARG A 3 11.24 26.48 10.45
N ALA A 4 12.04 25.41 10.34
CA ALA A 4 12.01 24.54 9.18
C ALA A 4 10.55 24.18 8.88
N SER A 5 10.06 24.59 7.70
CA SER A 5 8.86 23.99 7.12
C SER A 5 9.22 22.53 6.88
N LEU A 6 8.89 21.69 7.84
CA LEU A 6 8.97 20.25 7.68
C LEU A 6 8.01 19.92 6.54
N ASP A 7 8.55 19.66 5.35
CA ASP A 7 7.78 19.16 4.22
C ASP A 7 7.18 17.82 4.66
N LYS A 8 5.93 17.87 5.15
CA LYS A 8 5.24 16.70 5.66
C LYS A 8 5.08 15.76 4.48
N PRO A 9 5.53 14.48 4.56
CA PRO A 9 5.48 13.58 3.44
C PRO A 9 4.05 13.53 2.89
N ARG A 10 3.90 13.99 1.65
CA ARG A 10 2.60 14.09 0.99
C ARG A 10 2.05 12.68 0.83
N ARG A 11 0.84 12.44 1.33
CA ARG A 11 0.15 11.19 1.05
C ARG A 11 -0.03 11.06 -0.47
N PRO A 12 0.22 9.87 -1.05
CA PRO A 12 0.04 9.70 -2.48
C PRO A 12 -1.44 9.87 -2.82
N LYS A 13 -1.72 10.76 -3.78
CA LYS A 13 -3.06 10.87 -4.35
C LYS A 13 -3.36 9.62 -5.16
N ASN A 14 -4.56 9.08 -5.04
CA ASN A 14 -5.03 7.95 -5.84
C ASN A 14 -4.13 6.68 -5.79
N ALA A 15 -3.38 6.46 -4.71
CA ALA A 15 -2.70 5.19 -4.47
C ALA A 15 -3.16 4.49 -3.19
N LEU A 16 -3.16 3.15 -3.22
CA LEU A 16 -3.27 2.28 -2.06
C LEU A 16 -1.98 1.45 -1.94
N LYS A 17 -1.54 1.20 -0.72
CA LYS A 17 -0.45 0.27 -0.42
C LYS A 17 -0.95 -0.76 0.57
N PHE A 18 -0.61 -2.02 0.32
CA PHE A 18 -0.93 -3.15 1.18
C PHE A 18 0.35 -3.87 1.58
N TRP A 19 0.41 -4.30 2.85
CA TRP A 19 1.30 -5.36 3.26
C TRP A 19 0.77 -6.68 2.71
N LEU A 20 1.66 -7.58 2.32
CA LEU A 20 1.29 -8.91 1.82
C LEU A 20 1.40 -10.00 2.89
N ASN A 21 2.12 -9.76 4.00
CA ASN A 21 2.23 -10.72 5.08
C ASN A 21 2.14 -10.04 6.46
N PRO A 22 0.98 -10.07 7.12
CA PRO A 22 -0.34 -10.48 6.58
C PRO A 22 -0.96 -9.39 5.66
N PRO A 23 -1.89 -9.74 4.76
CA PRO A 23 -2.64 -8.80 3.92
C PRO A 23 -3.35 -7.72 4.74
N ARG A 24 -2.83 -6.49 4.71
CA ARG A 24 -3.42 -5.34 5.43
C ARG A 24 -3.13 -4.02 4.74
N LEU A 25 -4.07 -3.08 4.80
CA LEU A 25 -3.85 -1.72 4.31
C LEU A 25 -2.69 -1.03 5.07
N ALA A 26 -1.65 -0.64 4.34
CA ALA A 26 -0.51 0.12 4.87
C ALA A 26 -0.71 1.63 4.70
N GLN A 27 -1.27 2.04 3.56
CA GLN A 27 -1.52 3.45 3.27
C GLN A 27 -2.69 3.59 2.30
N SER A 28 -3.59 4.53 2.56
CA SER A 28 -4.60 4.98 1.61
C SER A 28 -4.44 6.47 1.29
N GLY A 29 -4.55 6.80 0.00
CA GLY A 29 -4.83 8.15 -0.47
C GLY A 29 -6.31 8.50 -0.29
N ASP A 30 -6.92 9.06 -1.33
CA ASP A 30 -8.27 9.64 -1.32
C ASP A 30 -9.40 8.58 -1.50
N PHE A 31 -9.13 7.30 -1.22
CA PHE A 31 -10.09 6.21 -1.41
C PHE A 31 -11.07 6.06 -0.23
N GLY A 32 -12.33 5.79 -0.55
CA GLY A 32 -13.35 5.45 0.43
C GLY A 32 -13.19 4.03 0.97
N ARG A 33 -13.84 3.75 2.11
CA ARG A 33 -13.82 2.40 2.75
C ARG A 33 -14.32 1.29 1.84
N ALA A 34 -15.32 1.57 0.99
CA ALA A 34 -15.87 0.58 0.06
C ALA A 34 -14.86 0.18 -1.03
N GLU A 35 -14.13 1.15 -1.57
CA GLU A 35 -13.09 0.93 -2.58
C GLU A 35 -11.90 0.19 -1.99
N ILE A 36 -11.47 0.58 -0.79
CA ILE A 36 -10.41 -0.13 -0.05
C ILE A 36 -10.79 -1.60 0.14
N ARG A 37 -12.01 -1.91 0.61
CA ARG A 37 -12.47 -3.30 0.80
C ARG A 37 -12.52 -4.09 -0.50
N ARG A 38 -12.94 -3.45 -1.60
CA ARG A 38 -12.97 -4.06 -2.93
C ARG A 38 -11.58 -4.45 -3.43
N ILE A 39 -10.54 -3.73 -3.02
CA ILE A 39 -9.14 -4.02 -3.39
C ILE A 39 -8.49 -4.96 -2.38
N GLU A 40 -8.84 -4.87 -1.10
CA GLU A 40 -8.33 -5.75 -0.05
C GLU A 40 -8.69 -7.22 -0.27
N GLN A 41 -9.91 -7.50 -0.77
CA GLN A 41 -10.35 -8.86 -1.11
C GLN A 41 -9.42 -9.58 -2.09
N PRO A 42 -9.17 -9.10 -3.32
CA PRO A 42 -8.29 -9.77 -4.25
C PRO A 42 -6.83 -9.79 -3.80
N VAL A 43 -6.36 -8.80 -3.01
CA VAL A 43 -5.02 -8.83 -2.41
C VAL A 43 -4.88 -10.00 -1.43
N ALA A 44 -5.91 -10.25 -0.62
CA ALA A 44 -5.93 -11.40 0.29
C ALA A 44 -6.06 -12.73 -0.47
N GLU A 45 -6.95 -12.80 -1.47
CA GLU A 45 -7.15 -14.00 -2.30
C GLU A 45 -5.89 -14.40 -3.08
N HIS A 46 -5.09 -13.43 -3.52
CA HIS A 46 -3.88 -13.66 -4.30
C HIS A 46 -2.58 -13.44 -3.51
N GLN A 47 -2.65 -13.42 -2.17
CA GLN A 47 -1.52 -13.12 -1.29
C GLN A 47 -0.26 -13.90 -1.69
N GLN A 48 -0.36 -15.22 -1.83
CA GLN A 48 0.79 -16.08 -2.11
C GLN A 48 1.44 -15.74 -3.45
N LYS A 49 0.65 -15.59 -4.51
CA LYS A 49 1.14 -15.22 -5.84
C LYS A 49 1.83 -13.86 -5.85
N LEU A 50 1.33 -12.90 -5.07
CA LEU A 50 1.94 -11.58 -4.94
C LEU A 50 3.27 -11.63 -4.16
N LEU A 51 3.38 -12.49 -3.15
CA LEU A 51 4.63 -12.72 -2.41
C LEU A 51 5.68 -13.39 -3.30
N GLU A 52 5.30 -14.45 -4.03
CA GLU A 52 6.19 -15.15 -4.98
C GLU A 52 6.74 -14.16 -6.03
N ALA A 53 5.87 -13.36 -6.64
CA ALA A 53 6.30 -12.35 -7.62
C ALA A 53 7.18 -11.23 -7.02
N TRP A 54 6.98 -10.91 -5.73
CA TRP A 54 7.83 -9.94 -5.02
C TRP A 54 9.22 -10.52 -4.78
N ASP A 55 9.30 -11.75 -4.27
CA ASP A 55 10.57 -12.43 -4.03
C ASP A 55 11.34 -12.61 -5.35
N ASP A 56 10.65 -13.00 -6.43
CA ASP A 56 11.24 -13.12 -7.78
C ASP A 56 11.81 -11.78 -8.30
N PHE A 57 11.12 -10.66 -8.06
CA PHE A 57 11.55 -9.34 -8.54
C PHE A 57 12.81 -8.82 -7.81
N PHE A 58 13.01 -9.17 -6.54
CA PHE A 58 14.14 -8.69 -5.73
C PHE A 58 15.29 -9.71 -5.58
N ALA A 59 15.15 -10.92 -6.11
CA ALA A 59 16.18 -11.96 -6.06
C ALA A 59 17.29 -11.80 -7.14
N GLU A 60 17.25 -10.74 -7.96
CA GLU A 60 18.24 -10.42 -9.01
C GLU A 60 19.37 -9.49 -8.54
#